data_AF-A0A7J0E9S2-F1
#
_entry.id   AF-A0A7J0E9S2-F1
#
_cell.length_a   1.000
_cell.length_b   1.000
_cell.length_c   1.000
_cell.angle_alpha   90.00
_cell.angle_beta   90.00
_cell.angle_gamma   90.00
#
_symmetry.space_group_name_H-M   'P 1'
#
loop_
_entity.id
_entity.type
_entity.pdbx_description
1 polymer ?
#
loop_
_entity_poly.entity_id
_entity_poly.type
_entity_poly.pdbx_seq_one_letter_code
_entity_poly.pdbx_strand_id
1 'polypeptide(L)'
;MLKTLERYQKCSYDTLEVNHSDKELEQSSYREYSKLKGKYETLQCYQRQLLGEDLGPLNINELEHLEHQLETSLKQIRSTKLDDIYRENHLRSSWACGEQCSSYPQQNAQSQVFFQPLDCNSTLQIGYNPDVSNQMNAATHDQNMTGLIPGWML
;
A
#
# COMPACT_ATOMS: atom_id res chain seq x y z
N MET A 1 15.25 -72.89 -9.43
CA MET A 1 15.31 -72.04 -8.22
C MET A 1 16.15 -70.78 -8.44
N LEU A 2 17.39 -70.90 -8.94
CA LEU A 2 18.29 -69.76 -9.24
C LEU A 2 17.68 -68.67 -10.15
N LYS A 3 17.03 -69.06 -11.27
CA LYS A 3 16.37 -68.11 -12.21
C LYS A 3 15.24 -67.28 -11.60
N THR A 4 14.63 -67.78 -10.52
CA THR A 4 13.58 -67.04 -9.80
C THR A 4 14.21 -66.03 -8.86
N LEU A 5 15.32 -66.40 -8.22
CA LEU A 5 16.13 -65.52 -7.38
C LEU A 5 16.72 -64.35 -8.19
N GLU A 6 17.25 -64.66 -9.36
CA GLU A 6 17.85 -63.67 -10.27
C GLU A 6 16.83 -62.63 -10.78
N ARG A 7 15.60 -63.07 -11.09
CA ARG A 7 14.49 -62.16 -11.39
C ARG A 7 14.12 -61.28 -10.21
N TYR A 8 14.05 -61.84 -9.01
CA TYR A 8 13.75 -61.06 -7.80
C TYR A 8 14.84 -60.03 -7.49
N GLN A 9 16.11 -60.41 -7.64
CA GLN A 9 17.25 -59.51 -7.44
C GLN A 9 17.21 -58.36 -8.46
N LYS A 10 16.92 -58.65 -9.74
CA LYS A 10 16.80 -57.62 -10.77
C LYS A 10 15.65 -56.64 -10.49
N CYS A 11 14.46 -57.16 -10.13
CA CYS A 11 13.30 -56.33 -9.81
C CYS A 11 13.44 -55.52 -8.50
N SER A 12 14.18 -56.04 -7.52
CA SER A 12 14.39 -55.36 -6.23
C SER A 12 15.49 -54.30 -6.26
N TYR A 13 16.46 -54.40 -7.19
CA TYR A 13 17.54 -53.42 -7.33
C TYR A 13 17.32 -52.40 -8.46
N ASP A 14 16.53 -52.70 -9.49
CA ASP A 14 16.15 -51.72 -10.55
C ASP A 14 15.39 -50.51 -9.95
N THR A 15 14.65 -50.70 -8.87
CA THR A 15 13.97 -49.61 -8.14
C THR A 15 14.95 -48.72 -7.38
N LEU A 16 16.15 -49.20 -7.05
CA LEU A 16 17.20 -48.42 -6.36
C LEU A 16 17.92 -47.45 -7.31
N GLU A 17 17.97 -47.77 -8.61
CA GLU A 17 18.47 -46.88 -9.67
C GLU A 17 17.53 -45.69 -9.90
N VAL A 18 16.20 -45.89 -9.82
CA VAL A 18 15.19 -44.80 -9.83
C VAL A 18 15.39 -43.86 -8.63
N ASN A 19 15.72 -44.41 -7.45
CA ASN A 19 16.09 -43.62 -6.28
C ASN A 19 17.40 -42.83 -6.45
N HIS A 20 18.28 -43.23 -7.37
CA HIS A 20 19.53 -42.53 -7.65
C HIS A 20 19.27 -41.23 -8.44
N SER A 21 18.36 -41.28 -9.41
CA SER A 21 17.88 -40.10 -10.16
C SER A 21 17.12 -39.13 -9.27
N ASP A 22 16.29 -39.62 -8.33
CA ASP A 22 15.56 -38.75 -7.40
C ASP A 22 16.50 -38.05 -6.40
N LYS A 23 17.53 -38.76 -5.92
CA LYS A 23 18.58 -38.16 -5.07
C LYS A 23 19.42 -37.13 -5.81
N GLU A 24 19.71 -37.35 -7.09
CA GLU A 24 20.43 -36.39 -7.92
C GLU A 24 19.57 -35.14 -8.20
N LEU A 25 18.26 -35.33 -8.43
CA LEU A 25 17.30 -34.23 -8.56
C LEU A 25 17.21 -33.41 -7.26
N GLU A 26 17.09 -34.06 -6.10
CA GLU A 26 17.09 -33.42 -4.78
C GLU A 26 18.40 -32.65 -4.51
N GLN A 27 19.54 -33.26 -4.85
CA GLN A 27 20.85 -32.63 -4.72
C GLN A 27 21.01 -31.43 -5.65
N SER A 28 20.49 -31.50 -6.88
CA SER A 28 20.47 -30.39 -7.82
C SER A 28 19.59 -29.24 -7.33
N SER A 29 18.40 -29.55 -6.80
CA SER A 29 17.46 -28.59 -6.21
C SER A 29 18.09 -27.88 -5.01
N TYR A 30 18.71 -28.61 -4.09
CA TYR A 30 19.40 -28.03 -2.94
C TYR A 30 20.56 -27.11 -3.34
N ARG A 31 21.31 -27.48 -4.39
CA ARG A 31 22.38 -26.65 -4.94
C ARG A 31 21.86 -25.33 -5.50
N GLU A 32 20.78 -25.38 -6.28
CA GLU A 32 20.16 -24.16 -6.82
C GLU A 32 19.54 -23.30 -5.72
N TYR A 33 18.89 -23.92 -4.73
CA TYR A 33 18.42 -23.23 -3.54
C TYR A 33 19.55 -22.51 -2.80
N SER A 34 20.71 -23.18 -2.61
CA SER A 34 21.86 -22.58 -1.94
C SER A 34 22.37 -21.34 -2.68
N LYS A 35 22.43 -21.40 -4.02
CA LYS A 35 22.79 -20.24 -4.85
C LYS A 35 21.76 -19.12 -4.72
N LEU A 36 20.47 -19.45 -4.73
CA LEU A 36 19.38 -18.48 -4.59
C LEU A 36 19.41 -17.82 -3.21
N LYS A 37 19.65 -18.61 -2.16
CA LYS A 37 19.74 -18.13 -0.79
C LYS A 37 20.89 -17.14 -0.61
N GLY A 38 22.05 -17.41 -1.19
CA GLY A 38 23.17 -16.46 -1.19
C GLY A 38 22.82 -15.14 -1.87
N LYS A 39 22.16 -15.18 -3.05
CA LYS A 39 21.68 -13.96 -3.72
C LYS A 39 20.69 -13.17 -2.86
N TYR A 40 19.77 -13.87 -2.20
CA TYR A 40 18.80 -13.25 -1.30
C TYR A 40 19.49 -12.55 -0.12
N GLU A 41 20.48 -13.19 0.49
CA GLU A 41 21.22 -12.60 1.62
C GLU A 41 21.97 -11.34 1.21
N THR A 42 22.62 -11.35 0.04
CA THR A 42 23.26 -10.15 -0.52
C THR A 42 22.25 -9.04 -0.76
N LEU A 43 21.10 -9.35 -1.37
CA LEU A 43 20.05 -8.37 -1.63
C LEU A 43 19.45 -7.80 -0.34
N GLN A 44 19.21 -8.65 0.65
CA GLN A 44 18.67 -8.24 1.94
C GLN A 44 19.67 -7.38 2.72
N CYS A 45 20.97 -7.71 2.65
CA CYS A 45 22.03 -6.88 3.20
C CYS A 45 22.02 -5.49 2.55
N TYR A 46 21.97 -5.43 1.22
CA TYR A 46 21.89 -4.17 0.49
C TYR A 46 20.64 -3.36 0.84
N GLN A 47 19.48 -4.00 1.04
CA GLN A 47 18.27 -3.31 1.51
C GLN A 47 18.49 -2.68 2.89
N ARG A 48 19.12 -3.39 3.83
CA ARG A 48 19.47 -2.84 5.15
C ARG A 48 20.41 -1.65 5.03
N GLN A 49 21.40 -1.72 4.15
CA GLN A 49 22.30 -0.60 3.86
C GLN A 49 21.55 0.62 3.33
N LEU A 50 20.61 0.44 2.39
CA LEU A 50 19.74 1.53 1.91
C LEU A 50 18.87 2.15 3.02
N LEU A 51 18.56 1.38 4.08
CA LEU A 51 17.83 1.84 5.28
C LEU A 51 18.75 2.46 6.34
N GLY A 52 20.07 2.48 6.11
CA GLY A 52 21.06 3.01 7.04
C GLY A 52 21.53 2.02 8.11
N GLU A 53 21.23 0.74 7.93
CA GLU A 53 21.64 -0.35 8.82
C GLU A 53 22.89 -1.08 8.29
N ASP A 54 23.62 -1.79 9.15
CA ASP A 54 24.79 -2.64 8.79
C ASP A 54 25.85 -1.94 7.90
N LEU A 55 26.09 -0.64 8.12
CA LEU A 55 27.03 0.14 7.30
C LEU A 55 28.50 -0.10 7.63
N GLY A 56 28.80 -0.72 8.78
CA GLY A 56 30.17 -0.93 9.27
C GLY A 56 31.14 -1.63 8.31
N PRO A 57 30.71 -2.61 7.48
CA PRO A 57 31.59 -3.26 6.51
C PRO A 57 31.89 -2.44 5.24
N LEU A 58 31.18 -1.34 4.98
CA LEU A 58 31.42 -0.53 3.77
C LEU A 58 32.62 0.39 3.96
N ASN A 59 33.38 0.59 2.89
CA ASN A 59 34.41 1.62 2.84
C ASN A 59 33.82 3.00 2.44
N ILE A 60 34.64 4.05 2.54
CA ILE A 60 34.22 5.44 2.28
C ILE A 60 33.65 5.61 0.86
N ASN A 61 34.29 5.05 -0.16
CA ASN A 61 33.82 5.18 -1.55
C ASN A 61 32.47 4.49 -1.76
N GLU A 62 32.27 3.33 -1.14
CA GLU A 62 30.99 2.60 -1.22
C GLU A 62 29.88 3.36 -0.48
N LEU A 63 30.21 4.00 0.64
CA LEU A 63 29.28 4.82 1.40
C LEU A 63 28.87 6.09 0.64
N GLU A 64 29.83 6.78 0.01
CA GLU A 64 29.56 7.92 -0.87
C GLU A 64 28.69 7.51 -2.07
N HIS A 65 28.95 6.33 -2.65
CA HIS A 65 28.11 5.81 -3.74
C HIS A 65 26.67 5.56 -3.28
N LEU A 66 26.50 4.94 -2.11
CA LEU A 66 25.20 4.66 -1.51
C LEU A 66 24.43 5.97 -1.22
N GLU A 67 25.11 6.96 -0.65
CA GLU A 67 24.55 8.28 -0.39
C GLU A 67 24.09 8.96 -1.67
N HIS A 68 24.93 8.98 -2.70
CA HIS A 68 24.60 9.59 -3.99
C HIS A 68 23.40 8.91 -4.65
N GLN A 69 23.30 7.58 -4.56
CA GLN A 69 22.17 6.83 -5.09
C GLN A 69 20.87 7.18 -4.35
N LEU A 70 20.90 7.27 -3.02
CA LEU A 70 19.75 7.66 -2.21
C LEU A 70 19.33 9.10 -2.51
N GLU A 71 20.27 10.04 -2.57
CA GLU A 71 20.00 11.44 -2.90
C GLU A 71 19.30 11.57 -4.27
N THR A 72 19.86 10.90 -5.29
CA THR A 72 19.32 10.95 -6.65
C THR A 72 17.91 10.36 -6.71
N SER A 73 17.70 9.19 -6.11
CA SER A 73 16.39 8.54 -6.08
C SER A 73 15.35 9.37 -5.33
N LEU A 74 15.70 9.93 -4.16
CA LEU A 74 14.80 10.78 -3.39
C LEU A 74 14.46 12.07 -4.13
N LYS A 75 15.42 12.67 -4.84
CA LYS A 75 15.17 13.84 -5.69
C LYS A 75 14.17 13.50 -6.79
N GLN A 76 14.32 12.35 -7.45
CA GLN A 76 13.36 11.88 -8.46
C GLN A 76 11.96 11.67 -7.86
N ILE A 77 11.86 10.93 -6.74
CA ILE A 77 10.59 10.67 -6.05
C ILE A 77 9.89 11.98 -5.69
N ARG A 78 10.62 12.94 -5.11
CA ARG A 78 10.08 14.26 -4.76
C ARG A 78 9.60 15.02 -5.98
N SER A 79 10.38 15.02 -7.07
CA SER A 79 9.99 15.66 -8.34
C SER A 79 8.68 15.07 -8.88
N THR A 80 8.60 13.75 -8.99
CA THR A 80 7.40 13.08 -9.50
C THR A 80 6.18 13.36 -8.60
N LYS A 81 6.35 13.29 -7.27
CA LYS A 81 5.27 13.60 -6.33
C LYS A 81 4.77 15.03 -6.46
N LEU A 82 5.70 15.97 -6.64
CA LEU A 82 5.39 17.38 -6.82
C LEU A 82 4.67 17.61 -8.16
N ASP A 83 5.11 16.97 -9.25
CA ASP A 83 4.39 17.01 -10.54
C ASP A 83 2.97 16.45 -10.44
N ASP A 84 2.79 15.33 -9.71
CA ASP A 84 1.48 14.74 -9.47
C ASP A 84 0.57 15.70 -8.68
N ILE A 85 1.09 16.31 -7.61
CA ILE A 85 0.37 17.30 -6.81
C ILE A 85 -0.02 18.52 -7.65
N TYR A 86 0.86 18.98 -8.54
CA TYR A 86 0.54 20.10 -9.44
C TYR A 86 -0.54 19.74 -10.45
N ARG A 87 -0.51 18.53 -11.03
CA ARG A 87 -1.58 18.05 -11.93
C ARG A 87 -2.92 17.95 -11.19
N GLU A 88 -2.93 17.39 -9.99
CA GLU A 88 -4.12 17.29 -9.14
C GLU A 88 -4.69 18.68 -8.75
N ASN A 89 -3.83 19.62 -8.36
CA ASN A 89 -4.26 21.00 -8.05
C ASN A 89 -4.77 21.75 -9.27
N HIS A 90 -4.19 21.52 -10.46
CA HIS A 90 -4.68 22.09 -11.70
C HIS A 90 -6.08 21.57 -12.03
N LEU A 91 -6.30 20.25 -11.90
CA LEU A 91 -7.61 19.64 -12.04
C LEU A 91 -8.59 20.20 -11.01
N ARG A 92 -8.24 20.24 -9.72
CA ARG A 92 -9.11 20.78 -8.66
C ARG A 92 -9.48 22.25 -8.87
N SER A 93 -8.54 23.07 -9.33
CA SER A 93 -8.80 24.48 -9.69
C SER A 93 -9.78 24.62 -10.88
N SER A 94 -9.75 23.68 -11.83
CA SER A 94 -10.70 23.65 -12.95
C SER A 94 -12.15 23.45 -12.49
N TRP A 95 -12.39 22.68 -11.41
CA TRP A 95 -13.73 22.47 -10.83
C TRP A 95 -14.10 23.52 -9.78
N ALA A 96 -13.12 24.15 -9.12
CA ALA A 96 -13.32 25.25 -8.18
C ALA A 96 -13.75 26.57 -8.87
N CYS A 97 -13.69 26.65 -10.20
CA CYS A 97 -14.25 27.74 -10.99
C CYS A 97 -15.79 27.66 -11.13
N GLY A 98 -16.47 27.11 -10.12
CA GLY A 98 -17.93 27.10 -9.99
C GLY A 98 -18.47 28.20 -9.06
N GLU A 99 -17.62 28.86 -8.28
CA GLU A 99 -18.04 29.85 -7.27
C GLU A 99 -17.94 31.32 -7.74
N GLN A 100 -17.64 31.55 -9.02
CA GLN A 100 -17.83 32.86 -9.66
C GLN A 100 -18.76 32.73 -10.87
N CYS A 101 -20.01 32.35 -10.59
CA CYS A 101 -21.09 32.54 -11.55
C CYS A 101 -22.31 33.10 -10.82
N SER A 102 -22.28 34.39 -10.50
CA SER A 102 -23.46 35.24 -10.33
C SER A 102 -23.06 36.72 -10.28
N SER A 103 -22.46 37.21 -11.35
CA SER A 103 -22.63 38.62 -11.73
C SER A 103 -23.89 38.69 -12.60
N TYR A 104 -25.05 38.86 -11.97
CA TYR A 104 -26.30 39.05 -12.70
C TYR A 104 -26.27 40.39 -13.46
N PRO A 105 -26.52 40.43 -14.79
CA PRO A 105 -27.10 41.62 -15.38
C PRO A 105 -28.57 41.68 -14.96
N GLN A 106 -28.86 42.69 -14.15
CA GLN A 106 -30.20 43.01 -13.69
C GLN A 106 -31.04 43.59 -14.86
N GLN A 107 -32.18 42.92 -15.11
CA GLN A 107 -33.37 43.31 -15.92
C GLN A 107 -33.25 43.15 -17.45
N ASN A 108 -34.26 42.70 -18.20
CA ASN A 108 -35.69 42.88 -18.03
C ASN A 108 -36.50 41.90 -18.93
N ALA A 109 -37.71 41.58 -18.47
CA ALA A 109 -38.95 41.27 -19.20
C ALA A 109 -39.07 40.05 -20.14
N GLN A 110 -40.02 39.19 -19.74
CA GLN A 110 -41.04 38.51 -20.56
C GLN A 110 -40.61 37.27 -21.37
N SER A 111 -40.80 36.09 -20.77
CA SER A 111 -41.87 35.18 -21.19
C SER A 111 -41.99 34.01 -20.22
N GLN A 112 -43.17 33.42 -20.26
CA GLN A 112 -43.85 32.72 -19.19
C GLN A 112 -43.66 31.20 -19.36
N VAL A 113 -43.65 30.48 -18.23
CA VAL A 113 -43.95 29.05 -18.07
C VAL A 113 -42.86 28.05 -18.50
N PHE A 114 -41.93 27.73 -17.59
CA PHE A 114 -41.70 26.35 -17.13
C PHE A 114 -40.66 26.36 -15.98
N PHE A 115 -40.94 25.64 -14.90
CA PHE A 115 -40.18 25.53 -13.65
C PHE A 115 -40.36 26.64 -12.62
N GLN A 116 -41.22 26.32 -11.65
CA GLN A 116 -41.21 26.88 -10.31
C GLN A 116 -40.14 26.14 -9.50
N PRO A 117 -39.05 26.78 -9.03
CA PRO A 117 -38.23 26.22 -7.97
C PRO A 117 -39.12 26.11 -6.72
N LEU A 118 -39.19 24.92 -6.12
CA LEU A 118 -39.84 24.77 -4.83
C LEU A 118 -39.00 25.55 -3.80
N ASP A 119 -39.59 26.58 -3.22
CA ASP A 119 -39.02 27.27 -2.06
C ASP A 119 -38.98 26.30 -0.89
N CYS A 120 -37.82 25.66 -0.71
CA CYS A 120 -37.54 24.85 0.47
C CYS A 120 -37.55 25.75 1.71
N ASN A 121 -38.67 25.81 2.42
CA ASN A 121 -38.67 26.26 3.81
C ASN A 121 -37.90 25.21 4.62
N SER A 122 -36.64 25.53 4.91
CA SER A 122 -35.79 24.72 5.78
C SER A 122 -36.26 24.89 7.24
N THR A 123 -37.36 24.22 7.61
CA THR A 123 -37.89 24.19 8.98
C THR A 123 -37.64 22.85 9.67
N LEU A 124 -36.76 22.01 9.14
CA LEU A 124 -36.25 20.86 9.89
C LEU A 124 -35.13 21.32 10.84
N GLN A 125 -35.53 21.93 11.95
CA GLN A 125 -34.70 22.02 13.15
C GLN A 125 -34.58 20.61 13.76
N ILE A 126 -33.64 19.82 13.26
CA ILE A 126 -33.12 18.68 14.01
C ILE A 126 -32.30 19.30 15.15
N GLY A 127 -32.87 19.25 16.35
CA GLY A 127 -32.55 20.11 17.48
C GLY A 127 -31.06 20.24 17.80
N TYR A 128 -30.56 21.46 17.67
CA TYR A 128 -29.35 21.92 18.35
C TYR A 128 -29.81 23.02 19.32
N ASN A 129 -29.86 22.71 20.62
CA ASN A 129 -30.10 23.70 21.67
C ASN A 129 -28.75 24.31 22.06
N PRO A 130 -28.50 25.63 21.84
CA PRO A 130 -27.20 26.23 22.13
C PRO A 130 -27.12 26.87 23.53
N ASP A 131 -27.98 26.49 24.49
CA ASP A 131 -27.99 27.08 25.83
C ASP A 131 -27.93 26.02 26.94
N VAL A 132 -26.75 25.43 27.13
CA VAL A 132 -26.28 25.01 28.46
C VAL A 132 -24.81 25.40 28.58
N SER A 133 -24.63 26.59 29.14
CA SER A 133 -23.51 27.08 29.96
C SER A 133 -22.18 26.31 29.92
N ASN A 134 -21.15 26.97 29.38
CA ASN A 134 -19.76 26.70 29.73
C ASN A 134 -19.56 26.90 31.23
N GLN A 135 -19.49 25.82 32.00
CA GLN A 135 -18.98 25.83 33.36
C GLN A 135 -18.24 24.52 33.65
N MET A 136 -16.91 24.60 33.57
CA MET A 136 -15.89 23.86 34.34
C MET A 136 -16.31 22.52 34.98
N ASN A 137 -15.62 21.43 34.63
CA ASN A 137 -14.58 20.88 35.49
C ASN A 137 -14.01 19.55 34.97
N ALA A 138 -12.76 19.33 35.37
CA ALA A 138 -11.95 18.16 35.11
C ALA A 138 -12.50 16.85 35.71
N ALA A 139 -11.97 15.75 35.15
CA ALA A 139 -11.50 14.54 35.83
C ALA A 139 -12.20 13.22 35.45
N THR A 140 -11.31 12.26 35.12
CA THR A 140 -11.34 10.81 35.46
C THR A 140 -12.37 9.93 34.75
N HIS A 141 -11.89 8.92 34.00
CA HIS A 141 -11.91 7.49 34.39
C HIS A 141 -13.31 6.88 34.12
N ASP A 142 -13.50 5.88 33.27
CA ASP A 142 -12.92 4.54 33.38
C ASP A 142 -13.21 3.68 32.12
N GLN A 143 -12.55 2.53 32.06
CA GLN A 143 -12.57 1.54 30.98
C GLN A 143 -13.94 0.88 30.75
N ASN A 144 -14.32 0.60 29.49
CA ASN A 144 -15.13 -0.61 29.19
C ASN A 144 -15.04 -1.08 27.73
N MET A 145 -14.75 -2.37 27.57
CA MET A 145 -14.67 -3.14 26.32
C MET A 145 -16.07 -3.46 25.79
N THR A 146 -16.37 -3.17 24.52
CA THR A 146 -17.22 -4.02 23.66
C THR A 146 -17.16 -3.49 22.23
N GLY A 147 -16.76 -4.36 21.28
CA GLY A 147 -16.62 -4.01 19.87
C GLY A 147 -17.97 -3.72 19.21
N LEU A 148 -18.13 -2.50 18.70
CA LEU A 148 -19.17 -2.17 17.73
C LEU A 148 -18.57 -2.25 16.33
N ILE A 149 -19.09 -3.19 15.54
CA ILE A 149 -18.89 -3.21 14.09
C ILE A 149 -19.62 -1.98 13.50
N PRO A 150 -18.96 -1.12 12.71
CA PRO A 150 -19.63 0.04 12.14
C PRO A 150 -20.58 -0.35 11.00
N GLY A 151 -21.69 0.38 10.88
CA GLY A 151 -22.82 0.08 9.99
C GLY A 151 -22.60 0.20 8.48
N TRP A 152 -21.35 0.16 7.99
CA TRP A 152 -21.04 -0.06 6.57
C TRP A 152 -20.93 -1.55 6.22
N MET A 153 -20.99 -2.42 7.22
CA MET A 153 -20.86 -3.88 7.07
C MET A 153 -22.21 -4.60 7.24
N LEU A 154 -23.29 -4.01 6.70
CA LEU A 154 -24.63 -4.61 6.49
C LEU A 154 -25.05 -4.41 5.03
#